data_AF-A0A1V9FIT1-F1
#
_entry.id   AF-A0A1V9FIT1-F1
#
_cell.length_a   1.000
_cell.length_b   1.000
_cell.length_c   1.000
_cell.angle_alpha   90.00
_cell.angle_beta   90.00
_cell.angle_gamma   90.00
#
_symmetry.space_group_name_H-M   'P 1'
#
loop_
_entity.id
_entity.type
_entity.pdbx_description
1 polymer ?
#
loop_
_entity_poly.entity_id
_entity_poly.type
_entity_poly.pdbx_seq_one_letter_code
_entity_poly.pdbx_strand_id
1 'polypeptide(L)'
;MTFSANRSLLFLFTGLLWGCQVSEGYKGTGKRTIIELQLSDEMTTQRPANFEMKENMEIAFRPVIRVENSPPYDYVEAKVSKNKVKWEFLSDKPIEMNYGFGKLNLVSPGDSIRIKYHNDEPFFIGRGANKLMTWKMLLEEGKRLGIPTKNCNTIHSINDYLNWSRYLDQKLSLLLPILDSNKAKLQPFEYNYLKSALVGSIENDRIDAYTALRKHSMNDSASGITASNLIAVWDSTQYKHWGKWLRGLPDYYGSTYTLSRFNQMETLRKLNFDVTNEKFKSKEELPTLFYNNAKQNYNGVTRERLLALILDEVFIDGLGFNNTATQAALMDYYRQPGFPEYKQMVKGLEGKSGKLVKK
;
A
#
# COMPACT_ATOMS: atom_id res chain seq x y z
N MET A 1 38.43 0.25 3.86
CA MET A 1 37.20 -0.43 4.32
C MET A 1 36.09 0.61 4.35
N THR A 2 35.28 0.65 3.29
CA THR A 2 34.22 1.64 3.09
C THR A 2 32.88 0.93 3.19
N PHE A 3 32.09 1.28 4.19
CA PHE A 3 30.71 0.80 4.34
C PHE A 3 29.84 1.43 3.26
N SER A 4 29.48 0.64 2.25
CA SER A 4 28.48 0.96 1.25
C SER A 4 27.11 0.56 1.79
N ALA A 5 26.33 1.54 2.24
CA ALA A 5 24.96 1.34 2.68
C ALA A 5 24.06 1.05 1.47
N ASN A 6 23.55 -0.18 1.41
CA ASN A 6 22.58 -0.66 0.43
C ASN A 6 21.24 0.10 0.59
N ARG A 7 21.07 1.18 -0.18
CA ARG A 7 19.79 1.90 -0.35
C ARG A 7 18.92 1.18 -1.39
N SER A 8 18.30 0.08 -0.99
CA SER A 8 17.26 -0.61 -1.77
C SER A 8 16.08 -0.98 -0.86
N LEU A 9 15.54 0.03 -0.17
CA LEU A 9 14.25 0.00 0.54
C LEU A 9 13.76 1.45 0.80
N LEU A 10 14.07 2.36 -0.12
CA LEU A 10 13.74 3.79 -0.03
C LEU A 10 12.62 4.15 -1.02
N PHE A 11 11.40 3.76 -0.66
CA PHE A 11 10.11 4.35 -1.05
C PHE A 11 9.23 4.03 0.18
N LEU A 12 8.86 4.91 1.11
CA LEU A 12 8.67 6.35 1.14
C LEU A 12 9.36 6.97 2.37
N PHE A 13 10.32 7.86 2.15
CA PHE A 13 10.66 8.93 3.09
C PHE A 13 10.36 10.25 2.37
N THR A 14 9.08 10.55 2.20
CA THR A 14 8.67 11.95 2.04
C THR A 14 8.56 12.52 3.44
N GLY A 15 9.48 13.42 3.79
CA GLY A 15 9.35 14.26 4.97
C GLY A 15 8.09 15.11 4.83
N LEU A 16 6.97 14.57 5.30
CA LEU A 16 5.80 15.35 5.64
C LEU A 16 6.24 16.25 6.80
N LEU A 17 6.23 17.55 6.59
CA LEU A 17 6.28 18.52 7.69
C LEU A 17 4.96 18.33 8.46
N TRP A 18 5.03 17.66 9.60
CA TRP A 18 3.88 17.41 10.47
C TRP A 18 3.52 18.73 11.14
N GLY A 19 2.42 19.34 10.73
CA GLY A 19 1.79 20.38 11.54
C GLY A 19 1.26 19.71 12.81
N CYS A 20 1.80 20.08 13.97
CA CYS A 20 1.30 19.65 15.27
C CYS A 20 -0.13 20.19 15.48
N GLN A 21 -1.13 19.42 15.06
CA GLN A 21 -2.46 19.53 15.65
C GLN A 21 -2.45 18.68 16.91
N VAL A 22 -2.29 19.33 18.06
CA VAL A 22 -2.49 18.70 19.38
C VAL A 22 -3.95 18.27 19.45
N SER A 23 -4.22 16.97 19.28
CA SER A 23 -5.57 16.43 19.32
C SER A 23 -6.07 16.35 20.77
N GLU A 24 -7.29 16.79 21.02
CA GLU A 24 -8.03 16.45 22.24
C GLU A 24 -7.97 14.93 22.44
N GLY A 25 -7.47 14.47 23.60
CA GLY A 25 -7.03 13.08 23.80
C GLY A 25 -7.99 12.01 23.25
N TYR A 26 -7.40 11.00 22.57
CA TYR A 26 -8.12 9.94 21.87
C TYR A 26 -9.19 9.23 22.74
N LYS A 27 -10.45 9.31 22.32
CA LYS A 27 -11.61 8.62 22.94
C LYS A 27 -12.06 7.45 22.07
N GLY A 28 -11.23 6.40 21.99
CA GLY A 28 -11.57 5.19 21.25
C GLY A 28 -12.60 4.30 21.94
N THR A 29 -13.18 3.36 21.18
CA THR A 29 -14.02 2.26 21.69
C THR A 29 -13.34 0.92 21.40
N GLY A 30 -13.89 -0.18 21.94
CA GLY A 30 -13.41 -1.53 21.64
C GLY A 30 -12.46 -2.11 22.68
N LYS A 31 -11.58 -3.02 22.26
CA LYS A 31 -10.71 -3.78 23.18
C LYS A 31 -9.49 -2.96 23.54
N ARG A 32 -9.06 -3.09 24.79
CA ARG A 32 -7.82 -2.50 25.32
C ARG A 32 -6.60 -3.13 24.66
N THR A 33 -5.87 -2.31 23.92
CA THR A 33 -4.60 -2.68 23.28
C THR A 33 -3.45 -1.98 24.02
N ILE A 34 -2.36 -2.72 24.24
CA ILE A 34 -1.19 -2.23 24.97
C ILE A 34 0.06 -2.44 24.12
N ILE A 35 0.80 -1.36 23.89
CA ILE A 35 2.12 -1.41 23.25
C ILE A 35 3.15 -0.92 24.27
N GLU A 36 4.23 -1.67 24.42
CA GLU A 36 5.25 -1.38 25.40
C GLU A 36 6.63 -1.48 24.76
N LEU A 37 7.38 -0.38 24.75
CA LEU A 37 8.77 -0.33 24.30
C LEU A 37 9.69 -0.38 25.52
N GLN A 38 10.55 -1.38 25.57
CA GLN A 38 11.65 -1.46 26.51
C GLN A 38 12.89 -0.79 25.90
N LEU A 39 13.35 0.29 26.52
CA LEU A 39 14.56 1.00 26.11
C LEU A 39 15.78 0.28 26.70
N SER A 40 16.84 0.12 25.90
CA SER A 40 18.15 -0.32 26.41
C SER A 40 18.83 0.81 27.19
N ASP A 41 19.76 0.47 28.08
CA ASP A 41 20.52 1.48 28.83
C ASP A 41 21.29 2.40 27.87
N GLU A 42 21.82 1.88 26.77
CA GLU A 42 22.48 2.65 25.69
C GLU A 42 21.54 3.66 25.03
N MET A 43 20.29 3.29 24.74
CA MET A 43 19.27 4.21 24.21
C MET A 43 18.84 5.25 25.26
N THR A 44 19.06 4.98 26.55
CA THR A 44 18.81 5.97 27.61
C THR A 44 19.99 6.91 27.85
N THR A 45 21.23 6.50 27.57
CA THR A 45 22.46 7.28 27.85
C THR A 45 22.95 8.12 26.68
N GLN A 46 22.70 7.74 25.42
CA GLN A 46 23.06 8.53 24.23
C GLN A 46 22.14 9.74 23.96
N ARG A 47 21.33 10.17 24.94
CA ARG A 47 20.38 11.27 24.75
C ARG A 47 21.11 12.61 24.69
N PRO A 48 20.94 13.42 23.62
CA PRO A 48 21.30 14.83 23.67
C PRO A 48 20.56 15.50 24.84
N ALA A 49 21.19 16.46 25.51
CA ALA A 49 20.62 17.21 26.64
C ALA A 49 19.36 18.03 26.31
N ASN A 50 18.88 17.98 25.06
CA ASN A 50 17.70 18.68 24.58
C ASN A 50 16.52 17.71 24.47
N PHE A 51 15.61 17.89 25.41
CA PHE A 51 14.48 17.04 25.77
C PHE A 51 13.30 17.13 24.78
N GLU A 52 13.53 16.95 23.47
CA GLU A 52 12.47 16.85 22.44
C GLU A 52 11.78 15.47 22.41
N MET A 53 12.08 14.56 23.34
CA MET A 53 11.50 13.22 23.40
C MET A 53 10.05 13.19 23.94
N LYS A 54 9.60 14.20 24.69
CA LYS A 54 8.21 14.23 25.21
C LYS A 54 7.19 14.52 24.10
N GLU A 55 7.54 15.37 23.14
CA GLU A 55 6.69 15.68 21.97
C GLU A 55 6.77 14.58 20.90
N ASN A 56 7.84 13.77 20.89
CA ASN A 56 8.08 12.71 19.89
C ASN A 56 7.70 11.29 20.34
N MET A 57 7.11 11.11 21.53
CA MET A 57 6.69 9.78 22.04
C MET A 57 5.20 9.52 21.84
N GLU A 58 4.51 10.29 21.02
CA GLU A 58 3.18 9.93 20.57
C GLU A 58 3.25 8.72 19.62
N ILE A 59 2.24 7.86 19.73
CA ILE A 59 1.98 6.89 18.67
C ILE A 59 0.93 7.46 17.73
N ALA A 60 1.25 7.44 16.44
CA ALA A 60 0.31 7.67 15.37
C ALA A 60 -0.23 6.31 14.90
N PHE A 61 -1.54 6.10 14.96
CA PHE A 61 -2.16 4.90 14.38
C PHE A 61 -3.40 5.21 13.55
N ARG A 62 -3.78 4.26 12.68
CA ARG A 62 -5.02 4.33 11.90
C ARG A 62 -5.53 2.93 11.54
N PRO A 63 -6.82 2.75 11.25
CA PRO A 63 -7.36 1.48 10.79
C PRO A 63 -6.61 0.93 9.57
N VAL A 64 -6.41 -0.39 9.53
CA VAL A 64 -5.81 -1.09 8.39
C VAL A 64 -6.69 -1.06 7.14
N ILE A 65 -8.00 -0.87 7.31
CA ILE A 65 -8.93 -0.72 6.18
C ILE A 65 -8.59 0.60 5.48
N ARG A 66 -7.76 0.51 4.44
CA ARG A 66 -7.39 1.62 3.57
C ARG A 66 -8.58 2.00 2.70
N VAL A 67 -9.42 2.83 3.27
CA VAL A 67 -10.11 3.85 2.49
C VAL A 67 -9.00 4.78 1.97
N GLU A 68 -8.89 5.08 0.68
CA GLU A 68 -7.73 5.84 0.15
C GLU A 68 -7.60 7.23 0.79
N ASN A 69 -8.72 7.78 1.26
CA ASN A 69 -8.74 8.82 2.29
C ASN A 69 -8.71 8.17 3.68
N SER A 70 -7.59 7.53 4.02
CA SER A 70 -7.47 6.94 5.35
C SER A 70 -7.69 8.06 6.36
N PRO A 71 -8.45 7.82 7.45
CA PRO A 71 -8.61 8.83 8.47
C PRO A 71 -7.22 9.34 8.89
N PRO A 72 -7.11 10.61 9.30
CA PRO A 72 -5.87 11.11 9.85
C PRO A 72 -5.41 10.16 10.96
N TYR A 73 -4.10 10.09 11.15
CA TYR A 73 -3.58 9.31 12.27
C TYR A 73 -4.21 9.84 13.56
N ASP A 74 -4.72 8.92 14.35
CA ASP A 74 -5.06 9.18 15.74
C ASP A 74 -3.77 9.13 16.56
N TYR A 75 -3.69 9.98 17.58
CA TYR A 75 -2.52 10.08 18.44
C TYR A 75 -2.83 9.63 19.86
N VAL A 76 -1.91 8.86 20.44
CA VAL A 76 -1.96 8.44 21.83
C VAL A 76 -0.66 8.80 22.51
N GLU A 77 -0.77 9.57 23.59
CA GLU A 77 0.37 9.95 24.43
C GLU A 77 0.98 8.73 25.13
N ALA A 78 2.31 8.72 25.21
CA ALA A 78 3.04 7.73 25.97
C ALA A 78 2.94 7.95 27.48
N LYS A 79 2.83 6.85 28.22
CA LYS A 79 3.20 6.77 29.64
C LYS A 79 4.67 6.36 29.74
N VAL A 80 5.53 7.31 30.07
CA VAL A 80 6.99 7.09 30.17
C VAL A 80 7.39 6.78 31.61
N SER A 81 8.21 5.74 31.79
CA SER A 81 8.86 5.35 33.04
C SER A 81 10.34 5.04 32.77
N LYS A 82 11.19 4.98 33.81
CA LYS A 82 12.68 4.97 33.74
C LYS A 82 13.28 4.40 32.45
N ASN A 83 12.98 3.14 32.10
CA ASN A 83 13.49 2.45 30.90
C ASN A 83 12.37 1.90 29.99
N LYS A 84 11.15 2.44 30.09
CA LYS A 84 9.98 1.86 29.45
C LYS A 84 8.98 2.92 29.00
N VAL A 85 8.54 2.81 27.76
CA VAL A 85 7.48 3.62 27.16
C VAL A 85 6.25 2.73 26.95
N LYS A 86 5.09 3.15 27.45
CA LYS A 86 3.85 2.39 27.33
C LYS A 86 2.77 3.23 26.66
N TRP A 87 2.16 2.71 25.62
CA TRP A 87 0.96 3.24 25.00
C TRP A 87 -0.22 2.32 25.26
N GLU A 88 -1.37 2.92 25.49
CA GLU A 88 -2.59 2.22 25.82
C GLU A 88 -3.76 2.93 25.19
N PHE A 89 -4.53 2.21 24.38
CA PHE A 89 -5.67 2.75 23.65
C PHE A 89 -6.72 1.67 23.45
N LEU A 90 -7.94 2.10 23.13
CA LEU A 90 -9.06 1.23 22.81
C LEU A 90 -9.22 1.18 21.30
N SER A 91 -9.33 -0.02 20.73
CA SER A 91 -9.68 -0.15 19.31
C SER A 91 -10.62 -1.33 19.07
N ASP A 92 -11.61 -1.12 18.22
CA ASP A 92 -12.54 -2.12 17.71
C ASP A 92 -12.07 -2.76 16.40
N LYS A 93 -11.07 -2.15 15.75
CA LYS A 93 -10.57 -2.52 14.43
C LYS A 93 -9.07 -2.82 14.44
N PRO A 94 -8.57 -3.63 13.51
CA PRO A 94 -7.15 -3.76 13.28
C PRO A 94 -6.57 -2.43 12.78
N ILE A 95 -5.39 -2.05 13.29
CA ILE A 95 -4.72 -0.78 12.98
C ILE A 95 -3.28 -1.00 12.48
N GLU A 96 -2.78 -0.06 11.69
CA GLU A 96 -1.34 0.13 11.49
C GLU A 96 -0.86 1.29 12.36
N MET A 97 0.41 1.22 12.79
CA MET A 97 0.90 2.08 13.87
C MET A 97 2.36 2.49 13.63
N ASN A 98 2.68 3.76 13.85
CA ASN A 98 4.03 4.31 13.88
C ASN A 98 4.34 4.76 15.32
N TYR A 99 5.49 4.33 15.85
CA TYR A 99 5.90 4.61 17.23
C TYR A 99 7.26 5.31 17.33
N GLY A 100 7.66 6.04 16.29
CA GLY A 100 8.91 6.81 16.22
C GLY A 100 10.15 5.97 15.96
N PHE A 101 10.26 4.80 16.59
CA PHE A 101 11.36 3.84 16.40
C PHE A 101 11.07 2.77 15.35
N GLY A 102 9.88 2.82 14.73
CA GLY A 102 9.48 1.85 13.73
C GLY A 102 7.99 1.88 13.41
N LYS A 103 7.57 0.94 12.56
CA LYS A 103 6.17 0.75 12.15
C LYS A 103 5.72 -0.67 12.49
N LEU A 104 4.55 -0.78 13.12
CA LEU A 104 3.82 -2.03 13.24
C LEU A 104 2.74 -2.06 12.16
N ASN A 105 2.90 -2.96 11.18
CA ASN A 105 2.01 -3.03 10.02
C ASN A 105 0.63 -3.62 10.33
N LEU A 106 0.47 -4.25 11.50
CA LEU A 106 -0.80 -4.80 11.96
C LEU A 106 -0.79 -4.97 13.48
N VAL A 107 -1.71 -4.29 14.16
CA VAL A 107 -2.06 -4.47 15.57
C VAL A 107 -3.56 -4.74 15.65
N SER A 108 -3.94 -5.83 16.31
CA SER A 108 -5.32 -6.28 16.42
C SER A 108 -5.95 -5.84 17.74
N PRO A 109 -7.30 -5.68 17.79
CA PRO A 109 -8.01 -5.37 19.03
C PRO A 109 -7.67 -6.34 20.18
N GLY A 110 -7.15 -5.81 21.29
CA GLY A 110 -6.81 -6.60 22.46
C GLY A 110 -5.39 -7.16 22.49
N ASP A 111 -4.55 -6.77 21.53
CA ASP A 111 -3.13 -7.09 21.53
C ASP A 111 -2.41 -6.49 22.75
N SER A 112 -1.39 -7.20 23.22
CA SER A 112 -0.48 -6.73 24.26
C SER A 112 0.94 -7.09 23.85
N ILE A 113 1.61 -6.12 23.22
CA ILE A 113 2.90 -6.32 22.55
C ILE A 113 3.98 -5.57 23.31
N ARG A 114 5.01 -6.29 23.73
CA ARG A 114 6.26 -5.73 24.23
C ARG A 114 7.32 -5.80 23.13
N ILE A 115 7.91 -4.65 22.83
CA ILE A 115 9.00 -4.44 21.89
C ILE A 115 10.29 -4.33 22.69
N LYS A 116 11.25 -5.21 22.41
CA LYS A 116 12.62 -5.13 22.90
C LYS A 116 13.55 -4.97 21.71
N TYR A 117 14.73 -4.41 21.93
CA TYR A 117 15.78 -4.36 20.92
C TYR A 117 16.91 -5.31 21.31
N HIS A 118 17.43 -6.06 20.34
CA HIS A 118 18.62 -6.88 20.50
C HIS A 118 19.50 -6.66 19.27
N ASN A 119 20.70 -6.09 19.45
CA ASN A 119 21.59 -5.67 18.36
C ASN A 119 20.86 -4.79 17.32
N ASP A 120 20.22 -3.71 17.79
CA ASP A 120 19.42 -2.76 17.00
C ASP A 120 18.19 -3.34 16.27
N GLU A 121 17.92 -4.63 16.45
CA GLU A 121 16.81 -5.31 15.81
C GLU A 121 15.62 -5.47 16.77
N PRO A 122 14.39 -5.08 16.36
CA PRO A 122 13.22 -5.23 17.21
C PRO A 122 12.83 -6.70 17.37
N PHE A 123 12.46 -7.07 18.59
CA PHE A 123 11.96 -8.37 18.99
C PHE A 123 10.61 -8.19 19.72
N PHE A 124 9.60 -8.94 19.28
CA PHE A 124 8.22 -8.78 19.72
C PHE A 124 7.80 -9.92 20.64
N ILE A 125 7.19 -9.60 21.79
CA ILE A 125 6.71 -10.57 22.77
C ILE A 125 5.28 -10.23 23.19
N GLY A 126 4.49 -11.24 23.54
CA GLY A 126 3.15 -11.06 24.10
C GLY A 126 2.04 -11.42 23.13
N ARG A 127 0.81 -11.02 23.47
CA ARG A 127 -0.38 -11.33 22.65
C ARG A 127 -0.33 -10.49 21.38
N GLY A 128 -0.41 -11.15 20.23
CA GLY A 128 -0.32 -10.50 18.93
C GLY A 128 1.10 -10.38 18.36
N ALA A 129 2.14 -10.80 19.09
CA ALA A 129 3.51 -10.72 18.61
C ALA A 129 3.79 -11.63 17.39
N ASN A 130 3.09 -12.76 17.25
CA ASN A 130 3.34 -13.74 16.19
C ASN A 130 3.21 -13.16 14.78
N LYS A 131 2.23 -12.29 14.51
CA LYS A 131 2.06 -11.63 13.20
C LYS A 131 3.23 -10.70 12.87
N LEU A 132 3.77 -9.99 13.86
CA LEU A 132 4.90 -9.09 13.69
C LEU A 132 6.20 -9.86 13.46
N MET A 133 6.41 -10.94 14.25
CA MET A 133 7.54 -11.85 14.06
C MET A 133 7.47 -12.53 12.68
N THR A 134 6.29 -13.02 12.27
CA THR A 134 6.10 -13.62 10.95
C THR A 134 6.41 -12.61 9.85
N TRP A 135 5.90 -11.39 9.95
CA TRP A 135 6.20 -10.34 8.96
C TRP A 135 7.69 -10.00 8.90
N LYS A 136 8.36 -9.90 10.05
CA LYS A 136 9.82 -9.70 10.11
C LYS A 136 10.58 -10.84 9.41
N MET A 137 10.24 -12.10 9.69
CA MET A 137 10.84 -13.26 9.01
C MET A 137 10.66 -13.19 7.49
N LEU A 138 9.46 -12.83 7.01
CA LEU A 138 9.20 -12.69 5.57
C LEU A 138 10.05 -11.59 4.95
N LEU A 139 10.25 -10.46 5.65
CA LEU A 139 11.12 -9.38 5.17
C LEU A 139 12.60 -9.79 5.13
N GLU A 140 13.08 -10.51 6.13
CA GLU A 140 14.46 -10.99 6.22
C GLU A 140 14.77 -12.02 5.13
N GLU A 141 13.92 -13.04 4.98
CA GLU A 141 14.06 -14.06 3.95
C GLU A 141 13.91 -13.46 2.54
N GLY A 142 13.01 -12.49 2.38
CA GLY A 142 12.79 -11.81 1.10
C GLY A 142 13.98 -10.97 0.64
N LYS A 143 14.87 -10.56 1.55
CA LYS A 143 16.12 -9.84 1.24
C LYS A 143 17.25 -10.76 0.80
N ARG A 144 17.16 -12.08 1.04
CA ARG A 144 18.23 -13.03 0.67
C ARG A 144 18.29 -13.30 -0.83
N LEU A 145 17.21 -13.05 -1.55
CA LEU A 145 17.16 -13.19 -3.00
C LEU A 145 17.83 -11.99 -3.67
N GLY A 146 18.77 -12.26 -4.59
CA GLY A 146 19.40 -11.22 -5.40
C GLY A 146 18.39 -10.56 -6.33
N ILE A 147 18.26 -9.23 -6.24
CA ILE A 147 17.42 -8.47 -7.16
C ILE A 147 18.04 -8.47 -8.57
N PRO A 148 17.25 -8.66 -9.65
CA PRO A 148 17.80 -8.75 -11.01
C PRO A 148 18.50 -7.47 -11.47
N THR A 149 17.94 -6.31 -11.12
CA THR A 149 18.52 -4.99 -11.37
C THR A 149 18.34 -4.12 -10.13
N LYS A 150 18.95 -2.91 -10.12
CA LYS A 150 18.86 -1.96 -9.01
C LYS A 150 17.41 -1.59 -8.65
N ASN A 151 16.51 -1.55 -9.63
CA ASN A 151 15.12 -1.14 -9.48
C ASN A 151 14.24 -1.76 -10.60
N CYS A 152 13.02 -2.18 -10.27
CA CYS A 152 12.01 -2.63 -11.24
C CYS A 152 11.60 -1.54 -12.25
N ASN A 153 11.90 -0.26 -11.99
CA ASN A 153 11.67 0.83 -12.93
C ASN A 153 12.75 0.98 -14.03
N THR A 154 13.78 0.13 -14.01
CA THR A 154 14.88 0.16 -14.99
C THR A 154 14.83 -1.11 -15.84
N ILE A 155 14.00 -1.08 -16.88
CA ILE A 155 13.74 -2.20 -17.80
C ILE A 155 13.96 -1.71 -19.22
N HIS A 156 14.90 -2.33 -19.93
CA HIS A 156 15.31 -1.94 -21.29
C HIS A 156 15.08 -3.05 -22.31
N SER A 157 14.58 -4.20 -21.89
CA SER A 157 14.29 -5.30 -22.79
C SER A 157 13.20 -6.21 -22.22
N ILE A 158 12.60 -7.02 -23.09
CA ILE A 158 11.71 -8.10 -22.67
C ILE A 158 12.45 -9.08 -21.74
N ASN A 159 13.73 -9.34 -21.99
CA ASN A 159 14.52 -10.25 -21.16
C ASN A 159 14.71 -9.71 -19.73
N ASP A 160 14.97 -8.41 -19.57
CA ASP A 160 15.04 -7.76 -18.25
C ASP A 160 13.73 -7.93 -17.48
N TYR A 161 12.60 -7.71 -18.16
CA TYR A 161 11.29 -7.92 -17.58
C TYR A 161 11.05 -9.39 -17.18
N LEU A 162 11.39 -10.34 -18.04
CA LEU A 162 11.23 -11.77 -17.75
C LEU A 162 12.12 -12.21 -16.58
N ASN A 163 13.30 -11.63 -16.42
CA ASN A 163 14.16 -11.85 -15.25
C ASN A 163 13.50 -11.34 -13.97
N TRP A 164 12.90 -10.14 -14.00
CA TRP A 164 12.08 -9.63 -12.89
C TRP A 164 10.88 -10.54 -12.60
N SER A 165 10.14 -10.95 -13.62
CA SER A 165 8.98 -11.83 -13.48
C SER A 165 9.35 -13.16 -12.80
N ARG A 166 10.51 -13.76 -13.17
CA ARG A 166 11.04 -15.00 -12.57
C ARG A 166 11.50 -14.80 -11.14
N TYR A 167 12.22 -13.71 -10.85
CA TYR A 167 12.63 -13.35 -9.50
C TYR A 167 11.43 -13.19 -8.57
N LEU A 168 10.37 -12.52 -9.03
CA LEU A 168 9.14 -12.34 -8.26
C LEU A 168 8.40 -13.67 -8.00
N ASP A 169 8.41 -14.59 -8.96
CA ASP A 169 7.88 -15.95 -8.75
C ASP A 169 8.69 -16.70 -7.68
N GLN A 170 10.02 -16.70 -7.80
CA GLN A 170 10.91 -17.32 -6.81
C GLN A 170 10.71 -16.75 -5.42
N LYS A 171 10.52 -15.42 -5.33
CA LYS A 171 10.24 -14.74 -4.07
C LYS A 171 8.92 -15.19 -3.46
N LEU A 172 7.84 -15.32 -4.24
CA LEU A 172 6.58 -15.90 -3.73
C LEU A 172 6.74 -17.35 -3.30
N SER A 173 7.43 -18.17 -4.09
CA SER A 173 7.68 -19.58 -3.78
C SER A 173 8.50 -19.77 -2.50
N LEU A 174 9.38 -18.82 -2.16
CA LEU A 174 10.13 -18.81 -0.90
C LEU A 174 9.25 -18.35 0.28
N LEU A 175 8.51 -17.25 0.09
CA LEU A 175 7.88 -16.53 1.21
C LEU A 175 6.52 -17.11 1.63
N LEU A 176 5.72 -17.63 0.69
CA LEU A 176 4.40 -18.18 1.02
C LEU A 176 4.47 -19.40 1.95
N PRO A 177 5.37 -20.38 1.76
CA PRO A 177 5.51 -21.49 2.71
C PRO A 177 5.85 -21.03 4.14
N ILE A 178 6.65 -19.97 4.29
CA ILE A 178 6.98 -19.40 5.61
C ILE A 178 5.71 -18.84 6.26
N LEU A 179 4.88 -18.10 5.52
CA LEU A 179 3.61 -17.58 6.03
C LEU A 179 2.65 -18.72 6.38
N ASP A 180 2.53 -19.73 5.51
CA ASP A 180 1.64 -20.88 5.70
C ASP A 180 2.04 -21.72 6.92
N SER A 181 3.35 -21.90 7.15
CA SER A 181 3.86 -22.60 8.35
C SER A 181 3.50 -21.89 9.67
N ASN A 182 3.26 -20.57 9.63
CA ASN A 182 2.85 -19.78 10.79
C ASN A 182 1.34 -19.59 10.91
N LYS A 183 0.53 -20.10 9.97
CA LYS A 183 -0.94 -19.91 9.94
C LYS A 183 -1.62 -20.29 11.25
N ALA A 184 -1.21 -21.39 11.90
CA ALA A 184 -1.80 -21.84 13.17
C ALA A 184 -1.58 -20.88 14.35
N LYS A 185 -0.61 -19.96 14.25
CA LYS A 185 -0.28 -18.96 15.28
C LYS A 185 -0.98 -17.61 15.05
N LEU A 186 -1.76 -17.51 13.97
CA LEU A 186 -2.38 -16.28 13.49
C LEU A 186 -3.91 -16.43 13.51
N GLN A 187 -4.61 -15.33 13.77
CA GLN A 187 -6.04 -15.28 13.53
C GLN A 187 -6.33 -15.32 12.02
N PRO A 188 -7.49 -15.83 11.58
CA PRO A 188 -7.83 -15.93 10.15
C PRO A 188 -7.68 -14.59 9.40
N PHE A 189 -8.13 -13.50 10.02
CA PHE A 189 -7.96 -12.15 9.47
C PHE A 189 -6.47 -11.78 9.32
N GLU A 190 -5.65 -12.03 10.34
CA GLU A 190 -4.22 -11.67 10.32
C GLU A 190 -3.48 -12.41 9.21
N TYR A 191 -3.72 -13.72 9.08
CA TYR A 191 -3.15 -14.53 7.99
C TYR A 191 -3.56 -14.00 6.61
N ASN A 192 -4.85 -13.75 6.40
CA ASN A 192 -5.35 -13.24 5.12
C ASN A 192 -4.82 -11.84 4.80
N TYR A 193 -4.68 -10.99 5.82
CA TYR A 193 -4.08 -9.67 5.67
C TYR A 193 -2.62 -9.77 5.24
N LEU A 194 -1.79 -10.52 5.98
CA LEU A 194 -0.37 -10.69 5.65
C LEU A 194 -0.18 -11.34 4.27
N LYS A 195 -1.01 -12.31 3.90
CA LYS A 195 -0.98 -12.95 2.58
C LYS A 195 -1.32 -11.96 1.46
N SER A 196 -2.37 -11.16 1.65
CA SER A 196 -2.78 -10.13 0.69
C SER A 196 -1.72 -9.04 0.54
N ALA A 197 -1.09 -8.63 1.65
CA ALA A 197 0.00 -7.65 1.63
C ALA A 197 1.23 -8.19 0.89
N LEU A 198 1.64 -9.44 1.17
CA LEU A 198 2.76 -10.09 0.51
C LEU A 198 2.52 -10.28 -1.00
N VAL A 199 1.39 -10.88 -1.37
CA VAL A 199 1.06 -11.10 -2.79
C VAL A 199 0.85 -9.76 -3.50
N GLY A 200 0.16 -8.82 -2.87
CA GLY A 200 -0.09 -7.50 -3.41
C GLY A 200 1.19 -6.72 -3.69
N SER A 201 2.19 -6.75 -2.81
CA SER A 201 3.47 -6.07 -3.08
C SER A 201 4.21 -6.69 -4.27
N ILE A 202 4.22 -8.02 -4.38
CA ILE A 202 4.87 -8.72 -5.49
C ILE A 202 4.18 -8.41 -6.82
N GLU A 203 2.85 -8.44 -6.86
CA GLU A 203 2.10 -8.12 -8.07
C GLU A 203 2.24 -6.64 -8.44
N ASN A 204 2.37 -5.74 -7.45
CA ASN A 204 2.69 -4.34 -7.70
C ASN A 204 4.05 -4.19 -8.39
N ASP A 205 5.11 -4.82 -7.86
CA ASP A 205 6.44 -4.79 -8.48
C ASP A 205 6.41 -5.35 -9.91
N ARG A 206 5.60 -6.39 -10.15
CA ARG A 206 5.42 -6.99 -11.48
C ARG A 206 4.77 -6.02 -12.47
N ILE A 207 3.76 -5.27 -12.02
CA ILE A 207 3.09 -4.26 -12.83
C ILE A 207 4.00 -3.06 -13.08
N ASP A 208 4.80 -2.65 -12.10
CA ASP A 208 5.74 -1.53 -12.26
C ASP A 208 6.88 -1.90 -13.22
N ALA A 209 7.43 -3.12 -13.13
CA ALA A 209 8.38 -3.63 -14.12
C ALA A 209 7.77 -3.67 -15.54
N TYR A 210 6.52 -4.11 -15.67
CA TYR A 210 5.84 -4.10 -16.96
C TYR A 210 5.59 -2.67 -17.47
N THR A 211 5.23 -1.74 -16.58
CA THR A 211 5.04 -0.33 -16.91
C THR A 211 6.33 0.29 -17.42
N ALA A 212 7.46 -0.03 -16.81
CA ALA A 212 8.78 0.39 -17.26
C ALA A 212 9.12 -0.16 -18.65
N LEU A 213 8.84 -1.44 -18.91
CA LEU A 213 8.99 -2.05 -20.25
C LEU A 213 8.18 -1.30 -21.30
N ARG A 214 6.89 -1.04 -21.03
CA ARG A 214 6.01 -0.30 -21.94
C ARG A 214 6.50 1.13 -22.17
N LYS A 215 6.95 1.82 -21.11
CA LYS A 215 7.50 3.17 -21.23
C LYS A 215 8.76 3.17 -22.11
N HIS A 216 9.63 2.18 -21.94
CA HIS A 216 10.81 2.03 -22.77
C HIS A 216 10.43 1.79 -24.24
N SER A 217 9.49 0.89 -24.54
CA SER A 217 9.06 0.64 -25.93
C SER A 217 8.42 1.86 -26.60
N MET A 218 7.77 2.75 -25.84
CA MET A 218 7.23 4.01 -26.37
C MET A 218 8.32 5.07 -26.63
N ASN A 219 9.35 5.09 -25.80
CA ASN A 219 10.40 6.12 -25.87
C ASN A 219 11.55 5.74 -26.80
N ASP A 220 11.72 4.46 -27.10
CA ASP A 220 12.78 3.93 -27.95
C ASP A 220 12.18 3.08 -29.08
N SER A 221 11.99 3.72 -30.23
CA SER A 221 11.49 3.05 -31.44
C SER A 221 12.48 2.01 -31.99
N ALA A 222 13.76 2.09 -31.64
CA ALA A 222 14.78 1.12 -32.05
C ALA A 222 14.80 -0.14 -31.16
N SER A 223 14.07 -0.15 -30.04
CA SER A 223 13.98 -1.31 -29.14
C SER A 223 13.39 -2.57 -29.79
N GLY A 224 12.65 -2.41 -30.90
CA GLY A 224 11.97 -3.52 -31.60
C GLY A 224 10.81 -4.13 -30.81
N ILE A 225 10.41 -3.55 -29.67
CA ILE A 225 9.31 -4.05 -28.84
C ILE A 225 7.99 -3.55 -29.43
N THR A 226 7.24 -4.46 -30.05
CA THR A 226 5.94 -4.16 -30.64
C THR A 226 4.79 -4.29 -29.64
N ALA A 227 3.62 -3.74 -29.98
CA ALA A 227 2.38 -3.95 -29.23
C ALA A 227 2.05 -5.44 -29.03
N SER A 228 2.27 -6.27 -30.06
CA SER A 228 2.06 -7.72 -29.97
C SER A 228 2.97 -8.36 -28.92
N ASN A 229 4.24 -7.93 -28.85
CA ASN A 229 5.16 -8.42 -27.83
C ASN A 229 4.69 -8.03 -26.42
N LEU A 230 4.24 -6.78 -26.24
CA LEU A 230 3.69 -6.31 -24.96
C LEU A 230 2.48 -7.16 -24.51
N ILE A 231 1.52 -7.40 -25.41
CA ILE A 231 0.34 -8.24 -25.12
C ILE A 231 0.77 -9.66 -24.71
N ALA A 232 1.65 -10.30 -25.48
CA ALA A 232 2.12 -11.64 -25.18
C ALA A 232 2.83 -11.73 -23.83
N VAL A 233 3.63 -10.71 -23.50
CA VAL A 233 4.30 -10.59 -22.19
C VAL A 233 3.28 -10.40 -21.07
N TRP A 234 2.30 -9.50 -21.22
CA TRP A 234 1.26 -9.29 -20.22
C TRP A 234 0.45 -10.55 -19.95
N ASP A 235 -0.05 -11.19 -21.01
CA ASP A 235 -0.93 -12.35 -20.91
C ASP A 235 -0.24 -13.55 -20.25
N SER A 236 1.07 -13.72 -20.49
CA SER A 236 1.86 -14.80 -19.90
C SER A 236 2.29 -14.56 -18.43
N THR A 237 2.28 -13.31 -17.94
CA THR A 237 2.83 -13.00 -16.61
C THR A 237 1.83 -12.47 -15.58
N GLN A 238 0.76 -11.79 -16.01
CA GLN A 238 -0.15 -11.06 -15.09
C GLN A 238 -1.39 -11.88 -14.68
N TYR A 239 -1.66 -12.98 -15.39
CA TYR A 239 -2.77 -13.90 -15.11
C TYR A 239 -2.36 -15.17 -14.38
N LYS A 240 -1.22 -15.12 -13.68
CA LYS A 240 -0.75 -16.20 -12.81
C LYS A 240 -1.69 -16.44 -11.63
N HIS A 241 -1.55 -17.61 -11.01
CA HIS A 241 -2.40 -18.06 -9.92
C HIS A 241 -2.58 -17.01 -8.81
N TRP A 242 -1.48 -16.45 -8.30
CA TRP A 242 -1.52 -15.51 -7.18
C TRP A 242 -2.13 -14.15 -7.54
N GLY A 243 -1.86 -13.64 -8.75
CA GLY A 243 -2.53 -12.42 -9.25
C GLY A 243 -4.05 -12.62 -9.40
N LYS A 244 -4.48 -13.78 -9.94
CA LYS A 244 -5.90 -14.15 -10.02
C LYS A 244 -6.54 -14.27 -8.64
N TRP A 245 -5.86 -14.95 -7.71
CA TRP A 245 -6.31 -15.08 -6.32
C TRP A 245 -6.52 -13.71 -5.68
N LEU A 246 -5.55 -12.80 -5.81
CA LEU A 246 -5.60 -11.45 -5.23
C LEU A 246 -6.82 -10.65 -5.72
N ARG A 247 -7.09 -10.70 -7.03
CA ARG A 247 -8.22 -10.01 -7.66
C ARG A 247 -9.57 -10.66 -7.37
N GLY A 248 -9.59 -11.94 -7.01
CA GLY A 248 -10.78 -12.69 -6.64
C GLY A 248 -11.21 -12.52 -5.18
N LEU A 249 -10.47 -11.76 -4.37
CA LEU A 249 -10.81 -11.53 -2.98
C LEU A 249 -12.02 -10.58 -2.87
N PRO A 250 -13.11 -10.98 -2.17
CA PRO A 250 -14.27 -10.12 -1.96
C PRO A 250 -13.89 -8.89 -1.12
N ASP A 251 -13.02 -9.11 -0.13
CA ASP A 251 -12.44 -8.08 0.73
C ASP A 251 -10.92 -8.03 0.49
N TYR A 252 -10.51 -7.29 -0.53
CA TYR A 252 -9.09 -7.14 -0.83
C TYR A 252 -8.40 -6.24 0.22
N TYR A 253 -7.60 -6.82 1.10
CA TYR A 253 -6.89 -6.06 2.14
C TYR A 253 -5.57 -5.41 1.69
N GLY A 254 -5.17 -5.62 0.44
CA GLY A 254 -3.97 -5.00 -0.10
C GLY A 254 -4.19 -3.56 -0.58
N SER A 255 -3.17 -3.02 -1.24
CA SER A 255 -3.20 -1.67 -1.81
C SER A 255 -4.12 -1.63 -3.03
N THR A 256 -5.21 -0.86 -2.98
CA THR A 256 -6.10 -0.66 -4.14
C THR A 256 -5.34 -0.08 -5.33
N TYR A 257 -4.26 0.65 -5.08
CA TYR A 257 -3.36 1.15 -6.11
C TYR A 257 -2.88 0.04 -7.06
N THR A 258 -2.53 -1.14 -6.51
CA THR A 258 -2.14 -2.29 -7.32
C THR A 258 -3.25 -2.75 -8.27
N LEU A 259 -4.51 -2.75 -7.80
CA LEU A 259 -5.67 -3.07 -8.63
C LEU A 259 -5.96 -1.98 -9.67
N SER A 260 -5.79 -0.71 -9.30
CA SER A 260 -5.93 0.42 -10.22
C SER A 260 -4.92 0.34 -11.36
N ARG A 261 -3.66 0.08 -11.03
CA ARG A 261 -2.58 -0.08 -12.02
C ARG A 261 -2.80 -1.28 -12.93
N PHE A 262 -3.24 -2.42 -12.36
CA PHE A 262 -3.65 -3.57 -13.16
C PHE A 262 -4.81 -3.22 -14.09
N ASN A 263 -5.85 -2.56 -13.58
CA ASN A 263 -7.04 -2.14 -14.35
C ASN A 263 -6.68 -1.21 -15.52
N GLN A 264 -5.79 -0.24 -15.28
CA GLN A 264 -5.30 0.67 -16.33
C GLN A 264 -4.56 -0.10 -17.42
N MET A 265 -3.59 -0.93 -17.05
CA MET A 265 -2.81 -1.70 -18.02
C MET A 265 -3.65 -2.72 -18.78
N GLU A 266 -4.62 -3.35 -18.12
CA GLU A 266 -5.57 -4.26 -18.75
C GLU A 266 -6.47 -3.54 -19.76
N THR A 267 -6.90 -2.32 -19.44
CA THR A 267 -7.66 -1.49 -20.37
C THR A 267 -6.80 -1.13 -21.59
N LEU A 268 -5.55 -0.71 -21.37
CA LEU A 268 -4.62 -0.41 -22.46
C LEU A 268 -4.34 -1.64 -23.33
N ARG A 269 -4.23 -2.83 -22.73
CA ARG A 269 -4.05 -4.09 -23.46
C ARG A 269 -5.21 -4.38 -24.40
N LYS A 270 -6.46 -4.16 -23.97
CA LYS A 270 -7.67 -4.31 -24.81
C LYS A 270 -7.68 -3.37 -26.01
N LEU A 271 -6.90 -2.29 -25.94
CA LEU A 271 -6.69 -1.33 -27.02
C LEU A 271 -5.42 -1.63 -27.82
N ASN A 272 -4.85 -2.83 -27.68
CA ASN A 272 -3.57 -3.23 -28.25
C ASN A 272 -2.41 -2.27 -27.90
N PHE A 273 -2.50 -1.58 -26.76
CA PHE A 273 -1.59 -0.50 -26.35
C PHE A 273 -1.45 0.66 -27.34
N ASP A 274 -2.26 0.71 -28.40
CA ASP A 274 -2.35 1.80 -29.36
C ASP A 274 -3.31 2.87 -28.82
N VAL A 275 -2.73 3.82 -28.09
CA VAL A 275 -3.43 5.03 -27.62
C VAL A 275 -3.22 6.23 -28.55
N THR A 276 -2.51 6.02 -29.67
CA THR A 276 -2.26 7.04 -30.69
C THR A 276 -3.33 7.06 -31.78
N ASN A 277 -4.18 6.04 -31.82
CA ASN A 277 -5.29 5.94 -32.73
C ASN A 277 -6.17 7.20 -32.67
N GLU A 278 -6.59 7.72 -33.83
CA GLU A 278 -7.56 8.83 -33.93
C GLU A 278 -8.88 8.56 -33.20
N LYS A 279 -9.11 7.32 -32.73
CA LYS A 279 -10.23 6.99 -31.84
C LYS A 279 -10.17 7.76 -30.53
N PHE A 280 -8.98 8.06 -29.98
CA PHE A 280 -8.77 8.78 -28.72
C PHE A 280 -8.62 10.29 -28.93
N LYS A 281 -9.70 10.94 -29.40
CA LYS A 281 -9.66 12.37 -29.75
C LYS A 281 -9.66 13.28 -28.54
N SER A 282 -10.14 12.77 -27.40
CA SER A 282 -10.32 13.55 -26.17
C SER A 282 -9.52 12.95 -25.02
N LYS A 283 -9.02 13.83 -24.13
CA LYS A 283 -8.28 13.42 -22.92
C LYS A 283 -9.17 12.65 -21.93
N GLU A 284 -10.49 12.73 -22.11
CA GLU A 284 -11.54 12.16 -21.29
C GLU A 284 -11.80 10.66 -21.56
N GLU A 285 -11.46 10.16 -22.74
CA GLU A 285 -11.83 8.81 -23.17
C GLU A 285 -11.10 7.71 -22.41
N LEU A 286 -9.78 7.83 -22.24
CA LEU A 286 -9.00 6.84 -21.48
C LEU A 286 -9.44 6.74 -20.01
N PRO A 287 -9.61 7.85 -19.26
CA PRO A 287 -10.24 7.84 -17.94
C PRO A 287 -11.59 7.12 -17.91
N THR A 288 -12.45 7.39 -18.89
CA THR A 288 -13.78 6.77 -19.00
C THR A 288 -13.66 5.26 -19.22
N LEU A 289 -12.72 4.81 -20.04
CA LEU A 289 -12.45 3.37 -20.23
C LEU A 289 -11.91 2.72 -18.96
N PHE A 290 -10.99 3.36 -18.23
CA PHE A 290 -10.49 2.83 -16.95
C PHE A 290 -11.62 2.64 -15.94
N TYR A 291 -12.48 3.63 -15.80
CA TYR A 291 -13.62 3.59 -14.89
C TYR A 291 -14.63 2.51 -15.30
N ASN A 292 -14.99 2.43 -16.58
CA ASN A 292 -15.91 1.40 -17.08
C ASN A 292 -15.32 -0.02 -16.95
N ASN A 293 -14.03 -0.20 -17.21
CA ASN A 293 -13.36 -1.49 -17.02
C ASN A 293 -13.38 -1.91 -15.55
N ALA A 294 -13.16 -0.98 -14.62
CA ALA A 294 -13.26 -1.27 -13.19
C ALA A 294 -14.69 -1.65 -12.79
N LYS A 295 -15.70 -0.91 -13.28
CA LYS A 295 -17.12 -1.20 -13.02
C LYS A 295 -17.54 -2.60 -13.45
N GLN A 296 -17.02 -3.09 -14.57
CA GLN A 296 -17.41 -4.37 -15.18
C GLN A 296 -16.70 -5.57 -14.54
N ASN A 297 -15.44 -5.42 -14.14
CA ASN A 297 -14.60 -6.56 -13.75
C ASN A 297 -14.48 -6.78 -12.23
N TYR A 298 -14.92 -5.81 -11.43
CA TYR A 298 -14.84 -5.89 -9.96
C TYR A 298 -16.24 -5.79 -9.35
N ASN A 299 -16.40 -6.38 -8.17
CA ASN A 299 -17.64 -6.34 -7.38
C ASN A 299 -17.36 -6.02 -5.90
N GLY A 300 -18.44 -5.80 -5.14
CA GLY A 300 -18.38 -5.60 -3.69
C GLY A 300 -17.52 -4.42 -3.24
N VAL A 301 -16.87 -4.58 -2.08
CA VAL A 301 -16.04 -3.54 -1.45
C VAL A 301 -14.83 -3.19 -2.32
N THR A 302 -14.21 -4.20 -2.94
CA THR A 302 -13.06 -4.01 -3.85
C THR A 302 -13.39 -3.08 -5.01
N ARG A 303 -14.58 -3.25 -5.61
CA ARG A 303 -15.08 -2.37 -6.68
C ARG A 303 -15.24 -0.94 -6.20
N GLU A 304 -15.92 -0.73 -5.07
CA GLU A 304 -16.16 0.63 -4.58
C GLU A 304 -14.87 1.38 -4.28
N ARG A 305 -13.90 0.71 -3.65
CA ARG A 305 -12.57 1.27 -3.41
C ARG A 305 -11.89 1.66 -4.73
N LEU A 306 -11.88 0.74 -5.69
CA LEU A 306 -11.23 0.99 -6.97
C LEU A 306 -11.90 2.13 -7.77
N LEU A 307 -13.23 2.20 -7.77
CA LEU A 307 -13.94 3.28 -8.46
C LEU A 307 -13.69 4.63 -7.79
N ALA A 308 -13.69 4.66 -6.46
CA ALA A 308 -13.40 5.88 -5.74
C ALA A 308 -11.96 6.35 -5.97
N LEU A 309 -10.98 5.44 -6.01
CA LEU A 309 -9.60 5.76 -6.38
C LEU A 309 -9.49 6.38 -7.78
N ILE A 310 -10.17 5.77 -8.76
CA ILE A 310 -10.16 6.25 -10.14
C ILE A 310 -10.81 7.63 -10.23
N LEU A 311 -11.93 7.85 -9.53
CA LEU A 311 -12.59 9.15 -9.48
C LEU A 311 -11.66 10.22 -8.88
N ASP A 312 -10.95 9.90 -7.81
CA ASP A 312 -9.99 10.80 -7.17
C ASP A 312 -8.81 11.13 -8.10
N GLU A 313 -7.97 10.13 -8.38
CA GLU A 313 -6.68 10.34 -9.05
C GLU A 313 -6.81 10.66 -10.54
N VAL A 314 -7.77 10.04 -11.24
CA VAL A 314 -7.86 10.12 -12.71
C VAL A 314 -8.83 11.20 -13.16
N PHE A 315 -10.00 11.33 -12.51
CA PHE A 315 -11.01 12.31 -12.91
C PHE A 315 -10.87 13.64 -12.20
N ILE A 316 -10.92 13.66 -10.87
CA ILE A 316 -10.89 14.91 -10.08
C ILE A 316 -9.53 15.57 -10.20
N ASP A 317 -8.45 14.85 -9.90
CA ASP A 317 -7.09 15.38 -9.96
C ASP A 317 -6.56 15.44 -11.40
N GLY A 318 -6.84 14.42 -12.21
CA GLY A 318 -6.32 14.33 -13.58
C GLY A 318 -7.03 15.22 -14.61
N LEU A 319 -8.37 15.21 -14.65
CA LEU A 319 -9.16 16.00 -15.62
C LEU A 319 -9.66 17.33 -15.06
N GLY A 320 -9.73 17.44 -13.73
CA GLY A 320 -10.33 18.56 -13.02
C GLY A 320 -11.78 18.30 -12.65
N PHE A 321 -12.18 18.77 -11.47
CA PHE A 321 -13.54 18.59 -10.94
C PHE A 321 -14.64 19.09 -11.90
N ASN A 322 -14.45 20.26 -12.53
CA ASN A 322 -15.45 20.88 -13.41
C ASN A 322 -15.49 20.26 -14.82
N ASN A 323 -14.67 19.25 -15.12
CA ASN A 323 -14.68 18.58 -16.42
C ASN A 323 -16.00 17.80 -16.62
N THR A 324 -16.58 17.86 -17.82
CA THR A 324 -17.85 17.20 -18.14
C THR A 324 -17.80 15.68 -17.91
N ALA A 325 -16.70 15.02 -18.26
CA ALA A 325 -16.53 13.58 -18.04
C ALA A 325 -16.42 13.26 -16.55
N THR A 326 -15.75 14.12 -15.76
CA THR A 326 -15.70 13.99 -14.29
C THR A 326 -17.09 14.08 -13.68
N GLN A 327 -17.88 15.09 -14.06
CA GLN A 327 -19.26 15.22 -13.58
C GLN A 327 -20.13 14.02 -13.99
N ALA A 328 -20.00 13.55 -15.22
CA ALA A 328 -20.72 12.36 -15.70
C ALA A 328 -20.35 11.10 -14.90
N ALA A 329 -19.06 10.87 -14.65
CA ALA A 329 -18.58 9.73 -13.87
C ALA A 329 -19.06 9.79 -12.41
N LEU A 330 -19.04 10.97 -11.78
CA LEU A 330 -19.57 11.18 -10.41
C LEU A 330 -21.07 10.93 -10.33
N MET A 331 -21.86 11.47 -11.27
CA MET A 331 -23.30 11.23 -11.33
C MET A 331 -23.63 9.75 -11.52
N ASP A 332 -22.91 9.08 -12.42
CA ASP A 332 -23.02 7.64 -12.61
C ASP A 332 -22.66 6.88 -11.33
N TYR A 333 -21.56 7.24 -10.65
CA TYR A 333 -21.14 6.63 -9.39
C TYR A 333 -22.23 6.72 -8.30
N TYR A 334 -22.81 7.91 -8.10
CA TYR A 334 -23.83 8.09 -7.06
C TYR A 334 -25.15 7.38 -7.34
N ARG A 335 -25.52 7.19 -8.61
CA ARG A 335 -26.74 6.48 -9.01
C ARG A 335 -26.66 4.97 -8.82
N GLN A 336 -25.45 4.41 -8.83
CA GLN A 336 -25.26 2.97 -8.69
C GLN A 336 -25.55 2.50 -7.25
N PRO A 337 -26.04 1.27 -7.05
CA PRO A 337 -26.06 0.65 -5.72
C PRO A 337 -24.61 0.50 -5.22
N GLY A 338 -24.40 0.72 -3.93
CA GLY A 338 -23.07 0.69 -3.34
C GLY A 338 -23.11 1.03 -1.86
N PHE A 339 -21.94 1.08 -1.24
CA PHE A 339 -21.82 1.26 0.19
C PHE A 339 -21.81 2.77 0.55
N PRO A 340 -22.66 3.22 1.49
CA PRO A 340 -22.79 4.65 1.83
C PRO A 340 -21.47 5.34 2.22
N GLU A 341 -20.58 4.62 2.90
CA GLU A 341 -19.29 5.14 3.38
C GLU A 341 -18.36 5.58 2.24
N TYR A 342 -18.30 4.83 1.12
CA TYR A 342 -17.48 5.23 -0.03
C TYR A 342 -18.11 6.40 -0.78
N LYS A 343 -19.44 6.46 -0.86
CA LYS A 343 -20.14 7.64 -1.43
C LYS A 343 -19.88 8.89 -0.60
N GLN A 344 -19.89 8.78 0.73
CA GLN A 344 -19.54 9.90 1.60
C GLN A 344 -18.07 10.31 1.43
N MET A 345 -17.16 9.34 1.27
CA MET A 345 -15.76 9.63 0.97
C MET A 345 -15.62 10.42 -0.34
N VAL A 346 -16.23 9.96 -1.43
CA VAL A 346 -16.14 10.65 -2.73
C VAL A 346 -16.69 12.07 -2.63
N LYS A 347 -17.82 12.28 -1.93
CA LYS A 347 -18.33 13.64 -1.64
C LYS A 347 -17.31 14.50 -0.88
N GLY A 348 -16.56 13.90 0.03
CA GLY A 348 -15.49 14.57 0.77
C GLY A 348 -14.35 15.04 -0.13
N LEU A 349 -14.02 14.28 -1.17
CA LEU A 349 -13.01 14.65 -2.18
C LEU A 349 -13.46 15.88 -2.99
N GLU A 350 -14.72 15.90 -3.44
CA GLU A 350 -15.31 17.03 -4.18
C GLU A 350 -15.18 18.34 -3.40
N GLY A 351 -15.45 18.30 -2.09
CA GLY A 351 -15.38 19.46 -1.20
C GLY A 351 -13.96 20.01 -1.00
N LYS A 352 -12.92 19.18 -1.15
CA LYS A 352 -11.51 19.62 -1.10
C LYS A 352 -11.12 20.30 -2.42
N SER A 353 -11.45 19.69 -3.55
CA SER A 353 -11.07 20.21 -4.88
C SER A 353 -11.85 21.47 -5.27
N GLY A 354 -13.12 21.58 -4.89
CA GLY A 354 -13.93 22.79 -5.11
C GLY A 354 -13.44 24.04 -4.37
N LYS A 355 -12.66 23.87 -3.28
CA LYS A 355 -12.02 24.98 -2.56
C LYS A 355 -10.74 25.47 -3.23
N LEU A 356 -10.05 24.61 -3.99
CA LEU A 356 -8.82 24.96 -4.70
C LEU A 356 -9.08 25.81 -5.96
N VAL A 357 -10.28 25.70 -6.55
CA VAL A 357 -10.67 26.46 -7.76
C VAL A 357 -11.20 27.88 -7.43
N LYS A 358 -11.47 28.19 -6.15
CA LYS A 358 -12.00 29.49 -5.70
C LYS A 358 -10.95 30.45 -5.12
N LYS A 359 -9.67 30.19 -5.36
CA LYS A 359 -8.56 31.13 -5.14
C LYS A 359 -7.94 31.48 -6.48
#